data_AF-A0A536YZC5-F1
#
_entry.id   AF-A0A536YZC5-F1
#
_cell.length_a   1.000
_cell.length_b   1.000
_cell.length_c   1.000
_cell.angle_alpha   90.00
_cell.angle_beta   90.00
_cell.angle_gamma   90.00
#
_symmetry.space_group_name_H-M   'P 1'
#
loop_
_entity.id
_entity.type
_entity.pdbx_description
1 polymer ?
#
loop_
_entity_poly.entity_id
_entity_poly.type
_entity_poly.pdbx_seq_one_letter_code
_entity_poly.pdbx_strand_id
1 'polypeptide(L)'
;MDLATKDHSSNSAISELQRHLQDGSFVVTAELSPPVSTDPAEFIDHALALRGLVTAVNVTDGAGSKAHMSSLAAAHFLVRSGVEPVLQITCRDRNRIALQAELLGAAALGIRNILALRGDDPTLGDQPDTKPVFD
;
A
#
# COMPACT_ATOMS: atom_id res chain seq x y z
N MET A 1 -36.59 12.96 17.09
CA MET A 1 -35.93 13.43 15.86
C MET A 1 -34.47 13.05 16.00
N ASP A 2 -34.17 11.81 15.61
CA ASP A 2 -32.80 11.35 15.42
C ASP A 2 -32.22 12.03 14.18
N LEU A 3 -30.95 12.40 14.24
CA LEU A 3 -30.03 12.34 13.11
C LEU A 3 -28.58 12.37 13.62
N ALA A 4 -27.95 11.21 13.43
CA ALA A 4 -26.53 10.98 13.20
C ALA A 4 -25.56 11.22 14.37
N THR A 5 -25.44 10.17 15.17
CA THR A 5 -24.19 9.72 15.78
C THR A 5 -23.03 9.82 14.77
N LYS A 6 -22.05 10.69 15.04
CA LYS A 6 -20.73 10.60 14.43
C LYS A 6 -20.10 9.28 14.88
N ASP A 7 -20.20 8.26 14.04
CA ASP A 7 -19.43 7.04 14.21
C ASP A 7 -17.96 7.40 14.03
N HIS A 8 -17.29 7.66 15.15
CA HIS A 8 -15.85 7.74 15.22
C HIS A 8 -15.38 6.30 15.10
N SER A 9 -15.29 5.81 13.86
CA SER A 9 -14.80 4.48 13.55
C SER A 9 -13.54 4.23 14.38
N SER A 10 -13.67 3.29 15.31
CA SER A 10 -12.68 2.98 16.32
C SER A 10 -11.28 2.93 15.71
N ASN A 11 -10.33 3.58 16.35
CA ASN A 11 -8.89 3.39 16.09
C ASN A 11 -8.51 1.99 16.60
N SER A 12 -9.08 0.95 15.98
CA SER A 12 -8.66 -0.42 16.17
C SER A 12 -7.22 -0.50 15.68
N ALA A 13 -6.31 -0.88 16.57
CA ALA A 13 -4.92 -1.14 16.18
C ALA A 13 -4.81 -2.25 15.12
N ILE A 14 -5.87 -3.05 14.96
CA ILE A 14 -6.00 -4.21 14.08
C ILE A 14 -6.73 -3.80 12.79
N SER A 15 -6.19 -4.19 11.63
CA SER A 15 -6.76 -3.98 10.29
C SER A 15 -7.87 -5.01 9.97
N GLU A 16 -8.71 -4.77 8.96
CA GLU A 16 -9.70 -5.78 8.50
C GLU A 16 -9.00 -7.03 7.97
N LEU A 17 -7.91 -6.84 7.22
CA LEU A 17 -7.11 -7.96 6.73
C LEU A 17 -6.60 -8.84 7.87
N GLN A 18 -6.05 -8.22 8.92
CA GLN A 18 -5.58 -8.96 10.09
C GLN A 18 -6.72 -9.70 10.79
N ARG A 19 -7.91 -9.08 10.92
CA ARG A 19 -9.09 -9.74 11.52
C ARG A 19 -9.49 -11.00 10.76
N HIS A 20 -9.72 -10.88 9.46
CA HIS A 20 -10.15 -12.00 8.62
C HIS A 20 -9.11 -13.12 8.53
N LEU A 21 -7.81 -12.79 8.59
CA LEU A 21 -6.77 -13.82 8.66
C LEU A 21 -6.76 -14.54 10.01
N GLN A 22 -7.01 -13.83 11.11
CA GLN A 22 -7.00 -14.41 12.47
C GLN A 22 -8.23 -15.26 12.77
N ASP A 23 -9.40 -14.92 12.22
CA ASP A 23 -10.64 -15.68 12.42
C ASP A 23 -10.79 -16.89 11.47
N GLY A 24 -9.84 -17.06 10.53
CA GLY A 24 -9.82 -18.16 9.57
C GLY A 24 -10.77 -17.96 8.38
N SER A 25 -11.27 -16.74 8.15
CA SER A 25 -12.05 -16.40 6.97
C SER A 25 -11.24 -16.59 5.69
N PHE A 26 -11.93 -16.94 4.61
CA PHE A 26 -11.32 -16.95 3.28
C PHE A 26 -11.12 -15.50 2.81
N VAL A 27 -9.87 -15.09 2.62
CA VAL A 27 -9.49 -13.72 2.25
C VAL A 27 -9.19 -13.62 0.76
N VAL A 28 -9.80 -12.63 0.10
CA VAL A 28 -9.45 -12.21 -1.26
C VAL A 28 -8.78 -10.84 -1.19
N THR A 29 -7.64 -10.71 -1.88
CA THR A 29 -6.96 -9.42 -2.11
C THR A 29 -6.83 -9.18 -3.61
N ALA A 30 -6.67 -7.93 -4.01
CA ALA A 30 -6.31 -7.53 -5.36
C ALA A 30 -4.99 -6.75 -5.33
N GLU A 31 -4.31 -6.66 -6.48
CA GLU A 31 -3.08 -5.91 -6.62
C GLU A 31 -3.25 -4.79 -7.64
N LEU A 32 -2.81 -3.58 -7.27
CA LEU A 32 -2.76 -2.42 -8.15
C LEU A 32 -1.35 -1.83 -8.12
N SER A 33 -0.89 -1.42 -9.31
CA SER A 33 0.37 -0.69 -9.43
C SER A 33 0.11 0.82 -9.37
N PRO A 34 0.91 1.58 -8.60
CA PRO A 34 0.86 3.03 -8.65
C PRO A 34 1.08 3.56 -10.09
N PRO A 35 0.47 4.69 -10.46
CA PRO A 35 0.59 5.23 -11.81
C PRO A 35 1.96 5.88 -12.05
N VAL A 36 2.36 5.97 -13.32
CA VAL A 36 3.44 6.86 -13.78
C VAL A 36 2.87 8.26 -14.00
N SER A 37 2.34 8.85 -12.93
CA SER A 37 1.67 10.15 -12.95
C SER A 37 1.72 10.80 -11.57
N THR A 38 1.54 12.12 -11.55
CA THR A 38 1.31 12.88 -10.31
C THR A 38 -0.17 12.89 -9.88
N ASP A 39 -1.07 12.57 -10.81
CA ASP A 39 -2.50 12.48 -10.57
C ASP A 39 -2.89 11.03 -10.18
N PRO A 40 -3.46 10.80 -8.98
CA PRO A 40 -3.88 9.48 -8.54
C PRO A 40 -5.29 9.09 -9.00
N ALA A 41 -6.04 9.93 -9.73
CA ALA A 41 -7.46 9.73 -10.00
C ALA A 41 -7.80 8.34 -10.58
N GLU A 42 -7.15 7.93 -11.67
CA GLU A 42 -7.39 6.63 -12.30
C GLU A 42 -7.05 5.45 -11.37
N PHE A 43 -5.97 5.56 -10.60
CA PHE A 43 -5.59 4.55 -9.61
C PHE A 43 -6.65 4.42 -8.50
N ILE A 44 -7.20 5.53 -8.03
CA ILE A 44 -8.29 5.55 -7.04
C ILE A 44 -9.57 4.95 -7.64
N ASP A 45 -9.93 5.29 -8.88
CA ASP A 45 -11.10 4.74 -9.55
C ASP A 45 -11.04 3.21 -9.65
N HIS A 46 -9.88 2.66 -10.05
CA HIS A 46 -9.66 1.21 -10.05
C HIS A 46 -9.78 0.60 -8.65
N ALA A 47 -9.25 1.25 -7.62
CA ALA A 47 -9.35 0.75 -6.25
C ALA A 47 -10.80 0.80 -5.71
N LEU A 48 -11.56 1.84 -6.05
CA LEU A 48 -12.97 1.97 -5.67
C LEU A 48 -13.85 0.91 -6.34
N ALA A 49 -13.54 0.51 -7.58
CA ALA A 49 -14.23 -0.59 -8.25
C ALA A 49 -14.06 -1.94 -7.55
N LEU A 50 -13.00 -2.11 -6.75
CA LEU A 50 -12.72 -3.32 -5.98
C LEU A 50 -13.35 -3.29 -4.58
N ARG A 51 -13.89 -2.15 -4.15
CA ARG A 51 -14.44 -1.97 -2.80
C ARG A 51 -15.62 -2.92 -2.57
N GLY A 52 -15.55 -3.69 -1.48
CA GLY A 52 -16.56 -4.69 -1.14
C GLY A 52 -16.39 -6.03 -1.87
N LEU A 53 -15.48 -6.14 -2.83
CA LEU A 53 -15.10 -7.40 -3.49
C LEU A 53 -13.84 -8.02 -2.88
N VAL A 54 -12.94 -7.18 -2.34
CA VAL A 54 -11.68 -7.60 -1.72
C VAL A 54 -11.56 -7.05 -0.30
N THR A 55 -10.84 -7.78 0.55
CA THR A 55 -10.55 -7.36 1.94
C THR A 55 -9.53 -6.22 1.97
N ALA A 56 -8.52 -6.29 1.10
CA ALA A 56 -7.45 -5.30 1.00
C ALA A 56 -6.86 -5.26 -0.41
N VAL A 57 -6.17 -4.16 -0.72
CA VAL A 57 -5.50 -3.93 -2.01
C VAL A 57 -4.00 -3.81 -1.81
N ASN A 58 -3.24 -4.71 -2.44
CA ASN A 58 -1.81 -4.63 -2.53
C ASN A 58 -1.39 -3.46 -3.43
N VAL A 59 -0.52 -2.60 -2.90
CA VAL A 59 0.05 -1.46 -3.64
C VAL A 59 1.51 -1.78 -3.93
N THR A 60 1.83 -2.02 -5.19
CA THR A 60 3.19 -2.43 -5.59
C THR A 60 4.21 -1.31 -5.41
N ASP A 61 5.48 -1.68 -5.18
CA ASP A 61 6.60 -0.75 -5.01
C ASP A 61 7.64 -0.95 -6.11
N GLY A 62 7.54 -0.10 -7.15
CA GLY A 62 8.40 -0.17 -8.34
C GLY A 62 8.31 -1.51 -9.06
N ALA A 63 7.09 -1.96 -9.39
CA ALA A 63 6.86 -3.22 -10.09
C ALA A 63 7.68 -3.31 -11.38
N GLY A 64 8.44 -4.40 -11.55
CA GLY A 64 9.33 -4.59 -12.69
C GLY A 64 10.49 -3.58 -12.73
N SER A 65 10.92 -3.08 -11.56
CA SER A 65 11.98 -2.07 -11.42
C SER A 65 11.72 -0.77 -12.19
N LYS A 66 10.47 -0.30 -12.20
CA LYS A 66 10.05 0.92 -12.91
C LYS A 66 9.75 2.09 -11.99
N ALA A 67 10.00 3.31 -12.49
CA ALA A 67 9.73 4.54 -11.75
C ALA A 67 8.24 4.90 -11.79
N HIS A 68 7.52 4.66 -10.68
CA HIS A 68 6.12 5.03 -10.50
C HIS A 68 5.96 6.03 -9.33
N MET A 69 4.73 6.54 -9.13
CA MET A 69 4.38 7.16 -7.86
C MET A 69 4.77 6.23 -6.69
N SER A 70 5.33 6.81 -5.62
CA SER A 70 5.71 6.05 -4.42
C SER A 70 4.54 5.21 -3.91
N SER A 71 4.80 3.95 -3.59
CA SER A 71 3.81 3.03 -3.03
C SER A 71 3.21 3.56 -1.72
N LEU A 72 3.99 4.27 -0.90
CA LEU A 72 3.53 4.93 0.32
C LEU A 72 2.44 5.98 0.03
N ALA A 73 2.67 6.83 -0.98
CA ALA A 73 1.71 7.86 -1.37
C ALA A 73 0.43 7.24 -1.95
N ALA A 74 0.57 6.26 -2.84
CA ALA A 74 -0.54 5.51 -3.41
C ALA A 74 -1.37 4.81 -2.32
N ALA A 75 -0.72 4.13 -1.37
CA ALA A 75 -1.39 3.50 -0.22
C ALA A 75 -2.12 4.53 0.65
N HIS A 76 -1.54 5.71 0.88
CA HIS A 76 -2.21 6.78 1.62
C HIS A 76 -3.47 7.28 0.89
N PHE A 77 -3.47 7.38 -0.44
CA PHE A 77 -4.67 7.69 -1.20
C PHE A 77 -5.77 6.62 -1.04
N LEU A 78 -5.40 5.33 -0.95
CA LEU A 78 -6.36 4.28 -0.64
C LEU A 78 -6.96 4.43 0.76
N VAL A 79 -6.13 4.69 1.79
CA VAL A 79 -6.60 4.98 3.16
C VAL A 79 -7.62 6.12 3.14
N ARG A 80 -7.30 7.24 2.47
CA ARG A 80 -8.20 8.40 2.35
C ARG A 80 -9.49 8.09 1.60
N SER A 81 -9.48 7.09 0.75
CA SER A 81 -10.64 6.63 -0.05
C SER A 81 -11.44 5.53 0.64
N GLY A 82 -11.04 5.11 1.85
CA GLY A 82 -11.71 4.03 2.60
C GLY A 82 -11.46 2.64 2.01
N VAL A 83 -10.34 2.45 1.31
CA VAL A 83 -9.86 1.16 0.82
C VAL A 83 -8.64 0.77 1.64
N GLU A 84 -8.62 -0.42 2.21
CA GLU A 84 -7.52 -0.87 3.06
C GLU A 84 -6.30 -1.29 2.20
N PRO A 85 -5.14 -0.63 2.32
CA PRO A 85 -3.95 -1.00 1.56
C PRO A 85 -3.12 -2.07 2.27
N VAL A 86 -2.43 -2.86 1.46
CA VAL A 86 -1.20 -3.58 1.83
C VAL A 86 -0.04 -2.90 1.12
N LEU A 87 0.76 -2.15 1.87
CA LEU A 87 1.91 -1.43 1.33
C LEU A 87 3.04 -2.43 1.06
N GLN A 88 3.39 -2.61 -0.21
CA GLN A 88 4.62 -3.31 -0.56
C GLN A 88 5.81 -2.38 -0.33
N ILE A 89 6.89 -2.92 0.24
CA ILE A 89 8.16 -2.22 0.42
C ILE A 89 9.26 -3.13 -0.11
N THR A 90 9.97 -2.67 -1.13
CA THR A 90 11.12 -3.37 -1.68
C THR A 90 12.42 -2.87 -1.03
N CYS A 91 13.25 -3.81 -0.56
CA CYS A 91 14.52 -3.51 0.09
C CYS A 91 15.62 -3.12 -0.91
N ARG A 92 15.47 -3.42 -2.21
CA ARG A 92 16.46 -3.08 -3.24
C ARG A 92 16.76 -1.58 -3.33
N ASP A 93 15.80 -0.71 -3.01
CA ASP A 93 15.91 0.74 -3.30
C ASP A 93 16.24 1.58 -2.06
N ARG A 94 16.33 0.96 -0.87
CA ARG A 94 16.35 1.68 0.42
C ARG A 94 17.33 1.06 1.41
N ASN A 95 17.95 1.90 2.24
CA ASN A 95 18.78 1.47 3.37
C ASN A 95 17.94 1.32 4.65
N ARG A 96 18.55 0.82 5.74
CA ARG A 96 17.83 0.59 7.00
C ARG A 96 17.13 1.84 7.57
N ILE A 97 17.74 3.01 7.43
CA ILE A 97 17.19 4.28 7.95
C ILE A 97 15.96 4.66 7.14
N ALA A 98 16.04 4.58 5.82
CA ALA A 98 14.93 4.85 4.91
C ALA A 98 13.76 3.88 5.17
N LEU A 99 14.04 2.58 5.32
CA LEU A 99 13.03 1.58 5.64
C LEU A 99 12.34 1.87 6.98
N GLN A 100 13.09 2.19 8.03
CA GLN A 100 12.52 2.54 9.34
C GLN A 100 11.66 3.81 9.27
N ALA A 101 12.15 4.84 8.58
CA ALA A 101 11.39 6.07 8.36
C ALA A 101 10.09 5.83 7.59
N GLU A 102 10.13 4.98 6.56
CA GLU A 102 8.97 4.63 5.75
C GLU A 102 7.92 3.85 6.54
N LEU A 103 8.33 2.92 7.39
CA LEU A 103 7.42 2.19 8.29
C LEU A 103 6.75 3.12 9.32
N LEU A 104 7.50 4.05 9.90
CA LEU A 104 6.95 5.06 10.82
C LEU A 104 5.97 5.98 10.08
N GLY A 105 6.32 6.43 8.87
CA GLY A 105 5.46 7.22 8.01
C GLY A 105 4.17 6.48 7.62
N ALA A 106 4.27 5.21 7.23
CA ALA A 106 3.14 4.37 6.89
C ALA A 106 2.14 4.27 8.05
N ALA A 107 2.63 3.95 9.25
CA ALA A 107 1.81 3.89 10.44
C ALA A 107 1.12 5.23 10.75
N ALA A 108 1.85 6.35 10.63
CA ALA A 108 1.32 7.70 10.84
C ALA A 108 0.25 8.09 9.80
N LEU A 109 0.35 7.57 8.58
CA LEU A 109 -0.59 7.77 7.49
C LEU A 109 -1.79 6.80 7.52
N GLY A 110 -1.89 5.97 8.57
CA GLY A 110 -3.00 5.03 8.77
C GLY A 110 -2.84 3.68 8.07
N ILE A 111 -1.69 3.40 7.46
CA ILE A 111 -1.40 2.13 6.81
C ILE A 111 -0.99 1.11 7.86
N ARG A 112 -1.65 -0.05 7.87
CA ARG A 112 -1.48 -1.08 8.91
C ARG A 112 -0.95 -2.42 8.40
N ASN A 113 -0.95 -2.63 7.09
CA ASN A 113 -0.49 -3.87 6.47
C ASN A 113 0.75 -3.58 5.61
N ILE A 114 1.83 -4.32 5.87
CA ILE A 114 3.10 -4.20 5.14
C ILE A 114 3.46 -5.56 4.53
N LEU A 115 3.90 -5.55 3.27
CA LEU A 115 4.51 -6.69 2.60
C LEU A 115 5.97 -6.33 2.24
N ALA A 116 6.92 -6.88 2.98
CA ALA A 116 8.34 -6.67 2.73
C ALA A 116 8.85 -7.62 1.63
N LEU A 117 9.54 -7.07 0.64
CA LEU A 117 10.02 -7.79 -0.54
C LEU A 117 11.50 -7.47 -0.77
N ARG A 118 12.25 -8.40 -1.37
CA ARG A 118 13.62 -8.12 -1.84
C ARG A 118 13.63 -7.06 -2.94
N GLY A 119 12.69 -7.18 -3.87
CA GLY A 119 12.62 -6.40 -5.10
C GLY A 119 13.34 -7.06 -6.28
N ASP A 120 12.89 -6.69 -7.48
CA ASP A 120 13.48 -7.12 -8.75
C ASP A 120 14.87 -6.51 -8.99
N ASP A 121 15.63 -7.09 -9.92
CA ASP A 121 16.92 -6.51 -10.34
C ASP A 121 16.68 -5.17 -11.08
N PRO A 122 17.30 -4.05 -10.67
CA PRO A 122 17.14 -2.76 -11.35
C PRO A 122 17.51 -2.79 -12.83
N THR A 123 18.44 -3.66 -13.24
CA THR A 123 18.89 -3.77 -14.64
C THR A 123 17.80 -4.25 -15.60
N LEU A 124 16.72 -4.85 -15.08
CA LEU A 124 15.56 -5.29 -15.85
C LEU A 124 14.49 -4.20 -16.02
N GLY A 125 14.67 -3.05 -15.37
CA GLY A 125 13.73 -1.94 -15.31
C GLY A 125 13.91 -0.89 -16.40
N ASP A 126 13.30 0.27 -16.17
CA ASP A 126 13.42 1.45 -17.05
C ASP A 126 14.62 2.34 -16.68
N GLN A 127 15.25 2.11 -15.52
CA GLN A 127 16.46 2.79 -15.05
C GLN A 127 17.61 1.78 -14.80
N PRO A 128 18.14 1.13 -15.85
CA PRO A 128 19.06 0.00 -15.70
C PRO A 128 20.41 0.35 -15.06
N ASP A 129 20.80 1.62 -15.08
CA ASP A 129 22.04 2.10 -14.46
C ASP A 129 21.90 2.40 -12.95
N THR A 130 20.69 2.25 -12.39
CA THR A 130 20.44 2.47 -10.97
C THR A 130 21.11 1.40 -10.12
N LYS A 131 21.77 1.83 -9.04
CA LYS A 131 22.43 0.92 -8.11
C LYS A 131 21.43 0.47 -7.03
N PRO A 132 21.31 -0.84 -6.76
CA PRO A 132 20.56 -1.30 -5.61
C PRO A 132 21.31 -0.94 -4.32
N VAL A 133 20.56 -0.75 -3.24
CA VAL A 133 21.06 -0.32 -1.93
C VAL A 133 21.48 -1.52 -1.08
N PHE A 134 20.59 -2.50 -0.88
CA PHE A 134 20.82 -3.74 -0.09
C PHE A 134 21.66 -3.54 1.21
N ASP A 135 21.23 -2.65 2.11
CA ASP A 135 21.81 -2.39 3.46
C ASP A 135 20.90 -2.88 4.61
#